data_AF-A0A7J6SMC5-F1
#
_entry.id   AF-A0A7J6SMC5-F1
#
_cell.length_a   1.000
_cell.length_b   1.000
_cell.length_c   1.000
_cell.angle_alpha   90.00
_cell.angle_beta   90.00
_cell.angle_gamma   90.00
#
_symmetry.space_group_name_H-M   'P 1'
#
loop_
_entity.id
_entity.type
_entity.pdbx_description
1 polymer ?
#
loop_
_entity_poly.entity_id
_entity_poly.type
_entity_poly.pdbx_seq_one_letter_code
_entity_poly.pdbx_strand_id
1 'polypeptide(L)'
;FSVNWMEDEDAQGDGSETLQMQYEGVRNKTLSNVTQYGDTTWTREFTDEFMGNREGRKLALLGDRMLGSELAAEDVLRKFFPRQAKSGTGVEATEKERLHEVRKMSSIPSSMVPIHNAYMALVREEGKPCNYAGQLKAAKQLLEAVEARIRRLWDPRKLHNHD
;
A
#
# COMPACT_ATOMS: atom_id res chain seq x y z
N PHE A 1 5.87 1.20 -10.86
CA PHE A 1 7.04 2.04 -10.51
C PHE A 1 8.33 1.46 -11.07
N SER A 2 8.93 0.41 -10.48
CA SER A 2 10.28 -0.02 -10.87
C SER A 2 10.42 -0.45 -12.33
N VAL A 3 9.53 -1.34 -12.80
CA VAL A 3 9.54 -1.78 -14.21
C VAL A 3 9.29 -0.60 -15.15
N ASN A 4 8.36 0.29 -14.79
CA ASN A 4 7.99 1.44 -15.61
C ASN A 4 9.17 2.37 -15.92
N TRP A 5 10.10 2.62 -14.98
CA TRP A 5 11.25 3.50 -15.27
C TRP A 5 12.37 2.77 -15.99
N MET A 6 12.57 1.47 -15.73
CA MET A 6 13.61 0.68 -16.40
C MET A 6 13.29 0.43 -17.88
N GLU A 7 12.04 0.11 -18.21
CA GLU A 7 11.62 -0.10 -19.60
C GLU A 7 11.61 1.20 -20.41
N ASP A 8 11.26 2.32 -19.79
CA ASP A 8 11.30 3.66 -20.39
C ASP A 8 12.74 4.02 -20.80
N GLU A 9 13.65 3.81 -19.89
CA GLU A 9 15.08 4.04 -20.06
C GLU A 9 15.71 3.10 -21.11
N ASP A 10 15.26 1.85 -21.19
CA ASP A 10 15.69 0.92 -22.25
C ASP A 10 15.13 1.28 -23.63
N ALA A 11 13.95 1.91 -23.69
CA ALA A 11 13.34 2.37 -24.93
C ALA A 11 13.90 3.71 -25.44
N GLN A 12 14.24 4.64 -24.55
CA GLN A 12 14.80 5.95 -24.90
C GLN A 12 16.15 5.81 -25.59
N GLY A 13 17.09 5.03 -25.02
CA GLY A 13 18.30 4.53 -25.70
C GLY A 13 19.29 5.57 -26.27
N ASP A 14 18.93 6.86 -26.32
CA ASP A 14 19.68 7.97 -26.91
C ASP A 14 20.05 9.05 -25.88
N GLY A 15 19.62 8.90 -24.63
CA GLY A 15 19.92 9.83 -23.53
C GLY A 15 19.21 11.19 -23.64
N SER A 16 18.23 11.33 -24.55
CA SER A 16 17.53 12.60 -24.76
C SER A 16 16.43 12.91 -23.74
N GLU A 17 16.11 11.96 -22.87
CA GLU A 17 15.13 12.11 -21.81
C GLU A 17 15.70 12.89 -20.63
N THR A 18 14.93 13.86 -20.11
CA THR A 18 15.24 14.52 -18.85
C THR A 18 14.63 13.75 -17.67
N LEU A 19 15.23 13.88 -16.48
CA LEU A 19 14.71 13.28 -15.25
C LEU A 19 13.25 13.69 -14.97
N GLN A 20 12.86 14.92 -15.34
CA GLN A 20 11.49 15.42 -15.23
C GLN A 20 10.53 14.66 -16.15
N MET A 21 10.92 14.43 -17.40
CA MET A 21 10.11 13.67 -18.36
C MET A 21 9.94 12.21 -17.91
N GLN A 22 11.02 11.58 -17.44
CA GLN A 22 10.97 10.23 -16.91
C GLN A 22 10.07 10.15 -15.67
N TYR A 23 10.18 11.11 -14.74
CA TYR A 23 9.30 11.19 -13.58
C TYR A 23 7.82 11.25 -13.98
N GLU A 24 7.47 12.10 -14.95
CA GLU A 24 6.10 12.24 -15.43
C GLU A 24 5.60 10.96 -16.12
N GLY A 25 6.43 10.33 -16.95
CA GLY A 25 6.14 9.04 -17.59
C GLY A 25 5.86 7.95 -16.57
N VAL A 26 6.72 7.81 -15.58
CA VAL A 26 6.60 6.80 -14.52
C VAL A 26 5.41 7.08 -13.61
N ARG A 27 5.15 8.34 -13.30
CA ARG A 27 3.98 8.77 -12.51
C ARG A 27 2.69 8.42 -13.21
N ASN A 28 2.57 8.68 -14.51
CA ASN A 28 1.36 8.39 -15.27
C ASN A 28 1.12 6.88 -15.45
N LYS A 29 2.20 6.08 -15.53
CA LYS A 29 2.12 4.62 -15.69
C LYS A 29 1.99 3.85 -14.37
N THR A 30 2.16 4.50 -13.21
CA THR A 30 2.18 3.82 -11.90
C THR A 30 0.84 4.00 -11.17
N LEU A 31 0.27 2.90 -10.67
CA LEU A 31 -1.02 2.90 -9.95
C LEU A 31 -0.97 3.65 -8.60
N SER A 32 0.19 3.70 -7.97
CA SER A 32 0.42 4.42 -6.71
C SER A 32 0.91 5.85 -6.94
N ASN A 33 0.79 6.69 -5.91
CA ASN A 33 1.23 8.08 -5.97
C ASN A 33 2.76 8.19 -6.03
N VAL A 34 3.29 8.40 -7.23
CA VAL A 34 4.69 8.74 -7.44
C VAL A 34 4.90 10.22 -7.08
N THR A 35 5.79 10.46 -6.11
CA THR A 35 6.05 11.79 -5.54
C THR A 35 7.52 12.13 -5.71
N GLN A 36 7.82 13.42 -5.88
CA GLN A 36 9.17 13.96 -5.96
C GLN A 36 9.46 14.81 -4.72
N TYR A 37 10.70 14.79 -4.25
CA TYR A 37 11.14 15.49 -3.04
C TYR A 37 12.51 16.13 -3.26
N GLY A 38 12.83 17.13 -2.44
CA GLY A 38 14.11 17.84 -2.51
C GLY A 38 14.10 19.00 -3.51
N ASP A 39 15.29 19.43 -3.91
CA ASP A 39 15.47 20.42 -4.96
C ASP A 39 15.07 19.79 -6.31
N THR A 40 14.22 20.45 -7.08
CA THR A 40 13.75 19.97 -8.39
C THR A 40 14.42 20.71 -9.55
N THR A 41 15.47 21.48 -9.30
CA THR A 41 16.16 22.23 -10.36
C THR A 41 16.98 21.32 -11.29
N TRP A 42 17.57 20.25 -10.75
CA TRP A 42 18.34 19.24 -11.49
C TRP A 42 17.44 18.25 -12.26
N THR A 43 16.11 18.25 -12.08
CA THR A 43 15.25 17.37 -12.88
C THR A 43 15.24 17.73 -14.38
N ARG A 44 15.83 18.87 -14.74
CA ARG A 44 16.04 19.30 -16.12
C ARG A 44 17.26 18.64 -16.77
N GLU A 45 18.12 18.01 -15.98
CA GLU A 45 19.30 17.30 -16.47
C GLU A 45 18.87 15.99 -17.15
N PHE A 46 19.71 15.53 -18.07
CA PHE A 46 19.46 14.32 -18.84
C PHE A 46 19.67 13.09 -17.97
N THR A 47 18.90 12.04 -18.26
CA THR A 47 18.95 10.79 -17.49
C THR A 47 20.27 10.04 -17.67
N ASP A 48 20.97 10.26 -18.78
CA ASP A 48 22.24 9.63 -19.13
C ASP A 48 23.41 10.07 -18.24
N GLU A 49 23.38 11.30 -17.72
CA GLU A 49 24.35 11.83 -16.74
C GLU A 49 24.36 11.01 -15.45
N PHE A 50 23.24 10.36 -15.12
CA PHE A 50 23.06 9.56 -13.90
C PHE A 50 23.12 8.05 -14.15
N MET A 51 22.69 7.59 -15.33
CA MET A 51 22.58 6.16 -15.65
C MET A 51 23.75 5.62 -16.49
N GLY A 52 24.63 6.51 -16.97
CA GLY A 52 25.85 6.20 -17.70
C GLY A 52 25.64 6.10 -19.21
N ASN A 53 26.63 6.55 -19.97
CA ASN A 53 26.57 6.62 -21.43
C ASN A 53 26.44 5.21 -22.08
N ARG A 54 25.43 5.05 -22.95
CA ARG A 54 24.97 3.79 -23.53
C ARG A 54 25.51 3.51 -24.95
N GLU A 55 26.53 4.22 -25.44
CA GLU A 55 27.10 3.96 -26.78
C GLU A 55 27.45 2.48 -27.06
N GLY A 56 27.72 1.68 -26.02
CA GLY A 56 27.95 0.23 -26.12
C GLY A 56 26.71 -0.70 -26.07
N ARG A 57 25.49 -0.20 -25.73
CA ARG A 57 24.30 -1.06 -25.50
C ARG A 57 23.41 -1.28 -26.73
N LYS A 58 23.54 -0.46 -27.78
CA LYS A 58 22.76 -0.63 -29.03
C LYS A 58 22.93 -2.00 -29.70
N LEU A 59 24.06 -2.68 -29.45
CA LEU A 59 24.35 -4.03 -29.96
C LEU A 59 23.70 -5.16 -29.15
N ALA A 60 23.36 -4.95 -27.88
CA ALA A 60 22.82 -6.00 -27.01
C ALA A 60 21.28 -6.15 -27.12
N LEU A 61 20.55 -5.04 -27.29
CA LEU A 61 19.08 -5.04 -27.31
C LEU A 61 18.47 -5.62 -28.61
N LEU A 62 19.20 -5.62 -29.73
CA LEU A 62 18.74 -6.28 -30.96
C LEU A 62 18.83 -7.82 -30.89
N GLY A 63 19.72 -8.37 -30.05
CA GLY A 63 19.93 -9.81 -29.91
C GLY A 63 18.85 -10.51 -29.09
N ASP A 64 18.26 -9.82 -28.11
CA ASP A 64 17.31 -10.42 -27.16
C ASP A 64 15.84 -10.34 -27.61
N ARG A 65 15.54 -9.42 -28.55
CA ARG A 65 14.18 -9.22 -29.07
C ARG A 65 13.67 -10.37 -29.97
N MET A 66 14.53 -11.33 -30.33
CA MET A 66 14.18 -12.49 -31.18
C MET A 66 13.90 -13.79 -30.40
N LEU A 67 14.01 -13.79 -29.06
CA LEU A 67 13.74 -14.97 -28.21
C LEU A 67 12.74 -14.68 -27.09
N GLY A 68 11.81 -13.74 -27.34
CA GLY A 68 10.68 -13.48 -26.46
C GLY A 68 9.76 -14.71 -26.40
N SER A 69 9.94 -15.54 -25.38
CA SER A 69 9.01 -16.62 -25.03
C SER A 69 7.59 -16.05 -24.93
N GLU A 70 6.71 -16.57 -25.78
CA GLU A 70 5.30 -16.22 -25.90
C GLU A 70 4.50 -16.80 -24.71
N LEU A 71 4.84 -16.38 -23.50
CA LEU A 71 4.05 -16.65 -22.31
C LEU A 71 3.51 -15.33 -21.81
N ALA A 72 2.20 -15.15 -21.98
CA ALA A 72 1.49 -14.00 -21.43
C ALA A 72 1.78 -13.90 -19.92
N ALA A 73 1.94 -12.68 -19.41
CA ALA A 73 2.17 -12.43 -17.98
C ALA A 73 1.12 -13.13 -17.08
N GLU A 74 -0.08 -13.37 -17.62
CA GLU A 74 -1.15 -14.13 -16.98
C GLU A 74 -0.79 -15.60 -16.69
N ASP A 75 -0.04 -16.27 -17.57
CA ASP A 75 0.37 -17.66 -17.39
C ASP A 75 1.47 -17.81 -16.34
N VAL A 76 2.39 -16.85 -16.27
CA VAL A 76 3.42 -16.80 -15.21
C VAL A 76 2.76 -16.56 -13.85
N LEU A 77 1.86 -15.58 -13.77
CA LEU A 77 1.13 -15.28 -12.53
C LEU A 77 0.27 -16.46 -12.07
N ARG A 78 -0.37 -17.18 -12.99
CA ARG A 78 -1.19 -18.35 -12.68
C ARG A 78 -0.36 -19.55 -12.19
N LYS A 79 0.88 -19.68 -12.65
CA LYS A 79 1.81 -20.74 -12.23
C LYS A 79 2.37 -20.51 -10.82
N PHE A 80 2.59 -19.26 -10.42
CA PHE A 80 3.08 -18.92 -9.08
C PHE A 80 1.98 -18.69 -8.04
N PHE A 81 0.78 -18.30 -8.47
CA PHE A 81 -0.36 -18.05 -7.59
C PHE A 81 -1.59 -18.85 -8.03
N PRO A 82 -1.67 -20.16 -7.72
CA PRO A 82 -2.86 -20.93 -8.02
C PRO A 82 -4.07 -20.34 -7.28
N ARG A 83 -5.04 -19.84 -8.05
CA ARG A 83 -6.31 -19.29 -7.56
C ARG A 83 -7.05 -20.40 -6.80
N GLN A 84 -7.25 -20.25 -5.49
CA GLN A 84 -8.06 -21.20 -4.74
C GLN A 84 -9.49 -21.20 -5.28
N ALA A 85 -9.94 -22.38 -5.72
CA ALA A 85 -11.30 -22.60 -6.15
C ALA A 85 -12.25 -22.36 -4.97
N LYS A 86 -13.24 -21.49 -5.17
CA LYS A 86 -14.32 -21.29 -4.20
C LYS A 86 -15.15 -22.57 -4.10
N SER A 87 -14.96 -23.35 -3.05
CA SER A 87 -15.93 -24.36 -2.61
C SER A 87 -17.08 -23.63 -1.91
N GLY A 88 -18.26 -23.61 -2.52
CA GLY A 88 -19.46 -23.11 -1.87
C GLY A 88 -19.88 -24.00 -0.71
N THR A 89 -20.22 -23.38 0.42
CA THR A 89 -21.36 -23.69 1.33
C THR A 89 -21.17 -22.92 2.65
N GLY A 90 -22.17 -22.14 3.06
CA GLY A 90 -22.22 -21.53 4.40
C GLY A 90 -22.36 -20.00 4.39
N VAL A 91 -23.60 -19.51 4.32
CA VAL A 91 -23.93 -18.06 4.36
C VAL A 91 -23.44 -17.39 5.67
N GLU A 92 -23.23 -18.15 6.75
CA GLU A 92 -22.62 -17.63 7.99
C GLU A 92 -21.08 -17.60 7.98
N ALA A 93 -20.43 -18.53 7.27
CA ALA A 93 -18.98 -18.55 7.13
C ALA A 93 -18.51 -17.36 6.29
N THR A 94 -19.29 -17.01 5.25
CA THR A 94 -18.99 -15.86 4.39
C THR A 94 -19.07 -14.52 5.10
N GLU A 95 -19.96 -14.34 6.08
CA GLU A 95 -20.05 -13.08 6.85
C GLU A 95 -18.84 -12.93 7.79
N LYS A 96 -18.47 -14.01 8.49
CA LYS A 96 -17.27 -14.04 9.34
C LYS A 96 -15.98 -13.88 8.54
N GLU A 97 -15.94 -14.46 7.35
CA GLU A 97 -14.82 -14.36 6.42
C GLU A 97 -14.72 -12.96 5.80
N ARG A 98 -15.85 -12.34 5.44
CA ARG A 98 -15.91 -10.92 5.03
C ARG A 98 -15.48 -9.99 6.15
N LEU A 99 -15.92 -10.22 7.39
CA LEU A 99 -15.45 -9.46 8.56
C LEU A 99 -13.96 -9.69 8.82
N HIS A 100 -13.45 -10.89 8.53
CA HIS A 100 -12.01 -11.19 8.63
C HIS A 100 -11.21 -10.48 7.53
N GLU A 101 -11.71 -10.41 6.30
CA GLU A 101 -11.10 -9.65 5.20
C GLU A 101 -11.18 -8.14 5.43
N VAL A 102 -12.31 -7.60 5.89
CA VAL A 102 -12.45 -6.20 6.30
C VAL A 102 -11.50 -5.90 7.47
N ARG A 103 -11.29 -6.86 8.38
CA ARG A 103 -10.27 -6.78 9.45
C ARG A 103 -8.83 -6.78 8.92
N LYS A 104 -8.55 -7.45 7.79
CA LYS A 104 -7.25 -7.38 7.10
C LYS A 104 -7.06 -6.07 6.33
N MET A 105 -8.15 -5.50 5.81
CA MET A 105 -8.15 -4.28 4.98
C MET A 105 -8.27 -2.98 5.78
N SER A 106 -8.65 -3.05 7.06
CA SER A 106 -8.64 -1.91 7.97
C SER A 106 -7.20 -1.51 8.29
N SER A 107 -6.78 -0.29 7.90
CA SER A 107 -5.48 0.28 8.30
C SER A 107 -5.36 0.48 9.81
N ILE A 108 -6.50 0.46 10.50
CA ILE A 108 -6.60 0.51 11.96
C ILE A 108 -6.46 -0.92 12.48
N PRO A 109 -5.43 -1.22 13.30
CA PRO A 109 -5.32 -2.52 13.96
C PRO A 109 -6.62 -2.87 14.68
N SER A 110 -7.08 -4.12 14.59
CA SER A 110 -8.35 -4.55 15.19
C SER A 110 -8.48 -4.19 16.68
N SER A 111 -7.36 -4.07 17.40
CA SER A 111 -7.30 -3.61 18.78
C SER A 111 -7.61 -2.11 19.00
N MET A 112 -7.43 -1.28 17.97
CA MET A 112 -7.67 0.16 17.98
C MET A 112 -9.09 0.53 17.53
N VAL A 113 -9.81 -0.39 16.86
CA VAL A 113 -11.18 -0.17 16.38
C VAL A 113 -12.14 0.29 17.48
N PRO A 114 -12.17 -0.31 18.69
CA PRO A 114 -13.08 0.15 19.75
C PRO A 114 -12.78 1.59 20.21
N ILE A 115 -11.49 1.94 20.31
CA ILE A 115 -11.02 3.28 20.71
C ILE A 115 -11.41 4.30 19.62
N HIS A 116 -11.15 3.96 18.36
CA HIS A 116 -11.50 4.82 17.23
C HIS A 116 -13.01 5.08 17.13
N ASN A 117 -13.83 4.03 17.28
CA ASN A 117 -15.29 4.16 17.21
C ASN A 117 -15.85 5.04 18.35
N ALA A 118 -15.33 4.88 19.57
CA ALA A 118 -15.73 5.70 20.71
C ALA A 118 -15.30 7.16 20.55
N TYR A 119 -14.09 7.40 20.03
CA TYR A 119 -13.62 8.74 19.69
C TYR A 119 -14.50 9.40 18.61
N MET A 120 -14.83 8.69 17.54
CA MET A 120 -15.73 9.19 16.49
C MET A 120 -17.15 9.45 17.00
N ALA A 121 -17.63 8.71 18.01
CA ALA A 121 -18.89 9.02 18.67
C ALA A 121 -18.83 10.35 19.43
N LEU A 122 -17.73 10.63 20.14
CA LEU A 122 -17.52 11.90 20.84
C LEU A 122 -17.51 13.09 19.87
N VAL A 123 -16.70 13.00 18.80
CA VAL A 123 -16.59 14.06 17.77
C VAL A 123 -17.96 14.38 17.14
N ARG A 124 -18.80 13.37 16.91
CA ARG A 124 -20.16 13.57 16.39
C ARG A 124 -21.11 14.26 17.37
N GLU A 125 -20.91 14.10 18.67
CA GLU A 125 -21.71 14.73 19.71
C GLU A 125 -21.21 16.14 20.08
N GLU A 126 -19.93 16.45 19.86
CA GLU A 126 -19.37 17.80 20.02
C GLU A 126 -19.91 18.80 19.00
N GLY A 127 -20.27 18.34 17.80
CA GLY A 127 -20.90 19.18 16.77
C GLY A 127 -22.36 19.58 17.05
N LYS A 128 -22.97 19.08 18.14
CA LYS A 128 -24.36 19.37 18.50
C LYS A 128 -24.39 20.36 19.69
N PRO A 129 -25.03 21.54 19.54
CA PRO A 129 -25.20 22.43 20.68
C PRO A 129 -26.01 21.72 21.77
N CYS A 130 -25.60 21.93 23.03
CA CYS A 130 -26.30 21.50 24.26
C CYS A 130 -26.53 19.98 24.49
N ASN A 131 -25.68 19.08 23.98
CA ASN A 131 -25.74 17.64 24.31
C ASN A 131 -24.64 17.15 25.28
N TYR A 132 -24.54 17.75 26.47
CA TYR A 132 -23.54 17.38 27.48
C TYR A 132 -23.68 15.92 27.96
N ALA A 133 -24.91 15.41 28.08
CA ALA A 133 -25.16 14.03 28.49
C ALA A 133 -24.66 13.01 27.45
N GLY A 134 -24.86 13.29 26.16
CA GLY A 134 -24.34 12.47 25.06
C GLY A 134 -22.82 12.48 24.99
N GLN A 135 -22.22 13.66 25.12
CA GLN A 135 -20.76 13.83 25.18
C GLN A 135 -20.14 13.07 26.35
N LEU A 136 -20.72 13.20 27.55
CA LEU A 136 -20.24 12.49 28.74
C LEU A 136 -20.34 10.96 28.60
N LYS A 137 -21.42 10.46 27.97
CA LYS A 137 -21.58 9.03 27.69
C LYS A 137 -20.53 8.52 26.70
N ALA A 138 -20.28 9.25 25.62
CA ALA A 138 -19.26 8.89 24.63
C ALA A 138 -17.84 8.92 25.23
N ALA A 139 -17.54 9.93 26.06
CA ALA A 139 -16.26 10.04 26.76
C ALA A 139 -16.01 8.86 27.72
N LYS A 140 -17.04 8.43 28.47
CA LYS A 140 -16.96 7.24 29.33
C LYS A 140 -16.65 5.97 28.54
N GLN A 141 -17.34 5.77 27.41
CA GLN A 141 -17.10 4.62 26.54
C GLN A 141 -15.69 4.61 25.95
N LEU A 142 -15.13 5.77 25.61
CA LEU A 142 -13.75 5.90 25.15
C LEU A 142 -12.76 5.51 26.25
N LEU A 143 -12.97 5.99 27.48
CA LEU A 143 -12.12 5.66 28.63
C LEU A 143 -12.12 4.16 28.92
N GLU A 144 -13.30 3.53 28.96
CA GLU A 144 -13.44 2.09 29.17
C GLU A 144 -12.72 1.26 28.08
N ALA A 145 -12.81 1.68 26.81
CA ALA A 145 -12.13 1.01 25.71
C ALA A 145 -10.60 1.09 25.84
N VAL A 146 -10.08 2.26 26.26
CA VAL A 146 -8.64 2.46 26.50
C VAL A 146 -8.17 1.64 27.69
N GLU A 147 -8.89 1.65 28.81
CA GLU A 147 -8.55 0.85 29.99
C GLU A 147 -8.55 -0.65 29.69
N ALA A 148 -9.56 -1.14 28.96
CA ALA A 148 -9.61 -2.53 28.53
C ALA A 148 -8.41 -2.91 27.65
N ARG A 149 -7.91 -1.98 26.84
CA ARG A 149 -6.70 -2.18 26.04
C ARG A 149 -5.45 -2.21 26.91
N ILE A 150 -5.31 -1.29 27.86
CA ILE A 150 -4.21 -1.27 28.83
C ILE A 150 -4.15 -2.59 29.59
N ARG A 151 -5.27 -3.07 30.14
CA ARG A 151 -5.35 -4.36 30.86
C ARG A 151 -4.94 -5.56 30.00
N ARG A 152 -5.24 -5.55 28.70
CA ARG A 152 -4.83 -6.62 27.76
C ARG A 152 -3.34 -6.59 27.42
N LEU A 153 -2.73 -5.41 27.42
CA LEU A 153 -1.29 -5.24 27.21
C LEU A 153 -0.50 -5.57 28.47
N TRP A 154 -1.05 -5.21 29.64
CA TRP A 154 -0.51 -5.48 30.96
C TRP A 154 -1.02 -6.81 31.54
N ASP A 155 -1.15 -7.86 30.74
CA ASP A 155 -1.47 -9.20 31.28
C ASP A 155 -0.17 -9.84 31.80
N PRO A 156 0.01 -10.00 33.13
CA PRO A 156 1.25 -10.55 33.70
C PRO A 156 1.56 -11.97 33.22
N ARG A 157 0.55 -12.68 32.71
CA ARG A 157 0.67 -14.05 32.16
C ARG A 157 1.35 -14.11 30.80
N LYS A 158 1.47 -12.98 30.08
CA LYS A 158 2.21 -12.92 28.81
C LYS A 158 3.69 -12.58 28.98
N LEU A 159 4.10 -12.19 30.19
CA LEU A 159 5.48 -11.85 30.52
C LEU A 159 6.33 -13.06 30.95
N HIS A 160 5.71 -14.22 31.25
CA HIS A 160 6.38 -15.42 31.77
C HIS A 160 6.67 -16.52 30.74
N ASN A 161 6.44 -16.29 29.45
CA ASN A 161 6.68 -17.30 28.40
C ASN A 161 7.97 -17.04 27.60
N HIS A 162 8.92 -16.30 28.16
CA HIS A 162 10.18 -15.96 27.48
C HIS A 162 11.46 -16.24 28.31
N ASP A 163 11.35 -17.02 29.40
CA ASP A 163 12.50 -17.60 30.09
C ASP A 163 12.68 -19.08 29.70
#